data_AF-A0A0Q9PRB1-F1
#
_entry.id   AF-A0A0Q9PRB1-F1
#
_cell.length_a   1.000
_cell.length_b   1.000
_cell.length_c   1.000
_cell.angle_alpha   90.00
_cell.angle_beta   90.00
_cell.angle_gamma   90.00
#
_symmetry.space_group_name_H-M   'P 1'
#
loop_
_entity.id
_entity.type
_entity.pdbx_description
1 polymer ?
#
loop_
_entity_poly.entity_id
_entity_poly.type
_entity_poly.pdbx_seq_one_letter_code
_entity_poly.pdbx_strand_id
1 'polypeptide(L)'
;MKKIAALSLTVLLGSSLTFGSAYAFSDLEEGQATAVLALKDRGIVSGFDNEHFVPRGKISYAQSVQMIVKGLDLNLDHLRFIKQPLASDSYSNIPNDAWYADAFIIAHYHNLDIPKDVNPNATITREQFGNLLVKALETKGQFPLVKMFIQIQDEDQLTVDYQGTIQRLLLYKITTLDGDGNFHPKSELTRGEAATWLYNAIRMLETHVQKPPQVEEVTVSVEKVNDDVNKVTLSRGVKPNPGYGINIDSIQFEPGGQAIVKYSLTEPQPDKMYAQVMTEAKAETYVSSKYVVKAEVSGTK
;
A
#
# COMPACT_ATOMS: atom_id res chain seq x y z
N MET A 1 -34.72 28.49 -71.44
CA MET A 1 -35.66 28.59 -70.30
C MET A 1 -35.12 27.77 -69.14
N LYS A 2 -34.91 28.48 -68.02
CA LYS A 2 -34.62 28.12 -66.61
C LYS A 2 -33.85 26.83 -66.28
N LYS A 3 -32.57 27.04 -65.90
CA LYS A 3 -31.77 26.16 -65.04
C LYS A 3 -32.31 26.25 -63.61
N ILE A 4 -32.53 25.14 -62.94
CA ILE A 4 -32.76 25.09 -61.49
C ILE A 4 -31.53 24.44 -60.88
N ALA A 5 -30.74 25.24 -60.19
CA ALA A 5 -29.64 24.78 -59.35
C ALA A 5 -30.22 24.42 -57.97
N ALA A 6 -30.06 23.15 -57.57
CA ALA A 6 -30.37 22.70 -56.22
C ALA A 6 -29.17 22.98 -55.31
N LEU A 7 -29.39 23.86 -54.33
CA LEU A 7 -28.42 24.24 -53.31
C LEU A 7 -28.57 23.25 -52.14
N SER A 8 -27.67 22.26 -52.03
CA SER A 8 -27.64 21.36 -50.88
C SER A 8 -26.81 22.01 -49.77
N LEU A 9 -27.49 22.45 -48.72
CA LEU A 9 -26.92 23.03 -47.51
C LEU A 9 -26.41 21.90 -46.59
N THR A 10 -25.12 21.60 -46.66
CA THR A 10 -24.48 20.64 -45.74
C THR A 10 -24.18 21.34 -44.42
N VAL A 11 -25.02 21.15 -43.41
CA VAL A 11 -24.73 21.54 -42.03
C VAL A 11 -23.74 20.54 -41.44
N LEU A 12 -22.45 20.88 -41.44
CA LEU A 12 -21.46 20.21 -40.60
C LEU A 12 -21.72 20.64 -39.15
N LEU A 13 -22.34 19.76 -38.35
CA LEU A 13 -22.26 19.84 -36.89
C LEU A 13 -20.80 19.60 -36.48
N GLY A 14 -20.07 20.69 -36.25
CA GLY A 14 -18.82 20.67 -35.52
C GLY A 14 -19.11 20.41 -34.04
N SER A 15 -19.18 19.13 -33.65
CA SER A 15 -19.13 18.73 -32.25
C SER A 15 -17.69 18.92 -31.75
N SER A 16 -17.34 20.15 -31.39
CA SER A 16 -16.18 20.42 -30.56
C SER A 16 -16.39 19.75 -29.20
N LEU A 17 -15.86 18.53 -29.03
CA LEU A 17 -15.67 17.93 -27.72
C LEU A 17 -14.57 18.73 -27.02
N THR A 18 -14.98 19.78 -26.30
CA THR A 18 -14.13 20.38 -25.28
C THR A 18 -14.02 19.38 -24.14
N PHE A 19 -12.98 18.53 -24.18
CA PHE A 19 -12.53 17.81 -22.99
C PHE A 19 -11.84 18.81 -22.06
N GLY A 20 -12.64 19.66 -21.43
CA GLY A 20 -12.23 20.31 -20.20
C GLY A 20 -12.24 19.24 -19.13
N SER A 21 -11.06 18.87 -18.60
CA SER A 21 -10.97 18.19 -17.31
C SER A 21 -11.44 19.17 -16.24
N ALA A 22 -12.76 19.34 -16.14
CA ALA A 22 -13.37 19.94 -14.98
C ALA A 22 -12.99 19.04 -13.80
N TYR A 23 -12.32 19.61 -12.79
CA TYR A 23 -12.15 18.93 -11.51
C TYR A 23 -13.50 18.37 -11.10
N ALA A 24 -13.54 17.10 -10.73
CA ALA A 24 -14.81 16.42 -10.51
C ALA A 24 -15.60 16.97 -9.31
N PHE A 25 -14.98 17.86 -8.53
CA PHE A 25 -15.58 18.71 -7.48
C PHE A 25 -14.97 20.12 -7.54
N SER A 26 -15.79 21.15 -7.33
CA SER A 26 -15.41 22.57 -7.45
C SER A 26 -14.81 23.17 -6.17
N ASP A 27 -14.98 22.49 -5.03
CA ASP A 27 -14.65 22.97 -3.69
C ASP A 27 -13.34 22.39 -3.13
N LEU A 28 -12.55 21.71 -3.96
CA LEU A 28 -11.26 21.12 -3.57
C LEU A 28 -10.12 22.12 -3.66
N GLU A 29 -9.30 22.14 -2.61
CA GLU A 29 -8.01 22.84 -2.60
C GLU A 29 -6.93 22.01 -3.31
N GLU A 30 -5.90 22.69 -3.87
CA GLU A 30 -4.82 22.05 -4.64
C GLU A 30 -4.15 20.89 -3.88
N GLY A 31 -3.93 21.05 -2.58
CA GLY A 31 -3.31 20.02 -1.73
C GLY A 31 -4.15 18.77 -1.51
N GLN A 32 -5.48 18.83 -1.73
CA GLN A 32 -6.41 17.72 -1.49
C GLN A 32 -6.97 17.12 -2.78
N ALA A 33 -6.94 17.87 -3.88
CA ALA A 33 -7.52 17.47 -5.16
C ALA A 33 -7.01 16.09 -5.62
N THR A 34 -5.69 15.88 -5.60
CA THR A 34 -5.08 14.62 -6.01
C THR A 34 -5.60 13.43 -5.19
N ALA A 35 -5.62 13.56 -3.87
CA ALA A 35 -6.06 12.48 -2.99
C ALA A 35 -7.55 12.16 -3.18
N VAL A 36 -8.40 13.18 -3.16
CA VAL A 36 -9.86 13.00 -3.25
C VAL A 36 -10.25 12.42 -4.60
N LEU A 37 -9.68 12.92 -5.71
CA LEU A 37 -9.99 12.40 -7.04
C LEU A 37 -9.51 10.96 -7.22
N ALA A 38 -8.30 10.62 -6.77
CA ALA A 38 -7.80 9.25 -6.86
C ALA A 38 -8.68 8.27 -6.05
N LEU A 39 -9.16 8.68 -4.88
CA LEU A 39 -10.09 7.87 -4.09
C LEU A 39 -11.48 7.79 -4.74
N LYS A 40 -11.94 8.87 -5.38
CA LYS A 40 -13.22 8.89 -6.11
C LYS A 40 -13.18 7.92 -7.30
N ASP A 41 -12.11 7.92 -8.08
CA ASP A 41 -11.94 7.06 -9.25
C ASP A 41 -11.92 5.58 -8.87
N ARG A 42 -11.42 5.26 -7.67
CA ARG A 42 -11.48 3.92 -7.07
C ARG A 42 -12.84 3.62 -6.41
N GLY A 43 -13.79 4.55 -6.48
CA GLY A 43 -15.09 4.47 -5.84
C GLY A 43 -15.07 4.55 -4.31
N ILE A 44 -13.93 4.83 -3.67
CA ILE A 44 -13.77 4.81 -2.21
C ILE A 44 -14.54 5.95 -1.55
N VAL A 45 -14.51 7.13 -2.18
CA VAL A 45 -15.26 8.31 -1.72
C VAL A 45 -16.20 8.81 -2.80
N SER A 46 -17.29 9.45 -2.38
CA SER A 46 -18.25 10.11 -3.25
C SER A 46 -18.37 11.60 -2.90
N GLY A 47 -18.90 12.40 -3.80
CA GLY A 47 -19.30 13.77 -3.47
C GLY A 47 -20.42 13.77 -2.43
N PHE A 48 -20.62 14.92 -1.78
CA PHE A 48 -21.88 15.20 -1.12
C PHE A 48 -22.99 15.37 -2.17
N ASP A 49 -22.65 16.00 -3.29
CA ASP A 49 -23.44 16.03 -4.51
C ASP A 49 -22.52 15.86 -5.75
N ASN A 50 -23.00 16.19 -6.94
CA ASN A 50 -22.24 16.05 -8.19
C ASN A 50 -21.11 17.08 -8.34
N GLU A 51 -21.15 18.18 -7.60
CA GLU A 51 -20.24 19.33 -7.72
C GLU A 51 -19.38 19.54 -6.47
N HIS A 52 -19.81 19.06 -5.29
CA HIS A 52 -19.17 19.35 -4.01
C HIS A 52 -18.75 18.07 -3.28
N PHE A 53 -17.52 18.09 -2.74
CA PHE A 53 -17.01 17.05 -1.85
C PHE A 53 -17.21 17.42 -0.37
N VAL A 54 -17.27 18.71 -0.04
CA VAL A 54 -17.30 19.27 1.32
C VAL A 54 -16.04 18.90 2.12
N PRO A 55 -14.82 19.24 1.64
CA PRO A 55 -13.57 18.79 2.27
C PRO A 55 -13.36 19.34 3.68
N ARG A 56 -13.83 20.55 3.96
CA ARG A 56 -13.70 21.21 5.28
C ARG A 56 -14.77 20.75 6.29
N GLY A 57 -15.77 20.00 5.84
CA GLY A 57 -16.79 19.43 6.72
C GLY A 57 -16.20 18.36 7.63
N LYS A 58 -16.71 18.26 8.86
CA LYS A 58 -16.31 17.20 9.79
C LYS A 58 -16.81 15.85 9.30
N ILE A 59 -15.98 14.83 9.44
CA ILE A 59 -16.34 13.47 9.07
C ILE A 59 -16.88 12.72 10.29
N SER A 60 -18.00 12.01 10.10
CA SER A 60 -18.56 11.16 11.14
C SER A 60 -17.77 9.87 11.31
N TYR A 61 -17.87 9.26 12.49
CA TYR A 61 -17.23 7.98 12.80
C TYR A 61 -17.62 6.88 11.81
N ALA A 62 -18.90 6.81 11.43
CA ALA A 62 -19.38 5.84 10.44
C ALA A 62 -18.78 6.04 9.05
N GLN A 63 -18.70 7.29 8.60
CA GLN A 63 -18.05 7.61 7.32
C GLN A 63 -16.56 7.25 7.36
N SER A 64 -15.88 7.50 8.47
CA SER A 64 -14.47 7.13 8.65
C SER A 64 -14.24 5.63 8.56
N VAL A 65 -15.04 4.83 9.29
CA VAL A 65 -14.92 3.36 9.26
C VAL A 65 -15.20 2.82 7.86
N GLN A 66 -16.26 3.30 7.20
CA GLN A 66 -16.56 2.90 5.83
C GLN A 66 -15.42 3.27 4.87
N MET A 67 -14.87 4.47 4.99
CA MET A 67 -13.78 4.95 4.14
C MET A 67 -12.52 4.09 4.31
N ILE A 68 -12.14 3.76 5.55
CA ILE A 68 -10.98 2.91 5.84
C ILE A 68 -11.18 1.49 5.32
N VAL A 69 -12.31 0.86 5.64
CA VAL A 69 -12.63 -0.51 5.20
C VAL A 69 -12.62 -0.61 3.69
N LYS A 70 -13.26 0.34 3.00
CA LYS A 70 -13.32 0.35 1.54
C LYS A 70 -11.97 0.68 0.91
N GLY A 71 -11.26 1.67 1.44
CA GLY A 71 -10.01 2.13 0.86
C GLY A 71 -8.85 1.15 0.99
N LEU A 72 -8.85 0.40 2.09
CA LEU A 72 -7.89 -0.69 2.29
C LEU A 72 -8.45 -2.04 1.86
N ASP A 73 -9.61 -2.12 1.21
CA ASP A 73 -10.20 -3.38 0.75
C ASP A 73 -10.22 -4.47 1.85
N LEU A 74 -10.71 -4.10 3.05
CA LEU A 74 -10.93 -5.06 4.13
C LEU A 74 -12.20 -5.85 3.83
N ASN A 75 -12.10 -7.18 3.91
CA ASN A 75 -13.22 -8.09 3.67
C ASN A 75 -13.15 -9.29 4.64
N LEU A 76 -14.16 -10.17 4.54
CA LEU A 76 -14.31 -11.37 5.38
C LEU A 76 -14.27 -12.66 4.55
N ASP A 77 -13.76 -12.60 3.31
CA ASP A 77 -13.87 -13.70 2.34
C ASP A 77 -13.15 -14.98 2.80
N HIS A 78 -12.12 -14.80 3.65
CA HIS A 78 -11.33 -15.87 4.24
C HIS A 78 -11.89 -16.40 5.57
N LEU A 79 -12.96 -15.81 6.09
CA LEU A 79 -13.62 -16.27 7.30
C LEU A 79 -14.78 -17.20 6.96
N ARG A 80 -15.09 -18.09 7.90
CA ARG A 80 -16.21 -19.02 7.80
C ARG A 80 -17.08 -18.84 9.02
N PHE A 81 -18.33 -18.47 8.79
CA PHE A 81 -19.29 -18.23 9.85
C PHE A 81 -20.36 -19.31 9.84
N ILE A 82 -20.72 -19.80 11.03
CA ILE A 82 -21.85 -20.71 11.22
C ILE A 82 -23.18 -19.96 11.00
N LYS A 83 -23.20 -18.66 11.33
CA LYS A 83 -24.30 -17.72 11.13
C LYS A 83 -23.71 -16.39 10.63
N GLN A 84 -24.39 -15.74 9.69
CA GLN A 84 -24.00 -14.39 9.25
C GLN A 84 -23.90 -13.44 10.46
N PRO A 85 -22.74 -12.77 10.65
CA PRO A 85 -22.57 -11.82 11.74
C PRO A 85 -23.45 -10.58 11.53
N LEU A 86 -23.91 -10.00 12.63
CA LEU A 86 -24.68 -8.76 12.65
C LEU A 86 -23.90 -7.68 13.41
N ALA A 87 -24.09 -6.41 13.05
CA ALA A 87 -23.41 -5.31 13.73
C ALA A 87 -23.78 -5.25 15.23
N SER A 88 -25.04 -5.53 15.54
CA SER A 88 -25.56 -5.64 16.92
C SER A 88 -24.93 -6.75 17.77
N ASP A 89 -24.23 -7.72 17.16
CA ASP A 89 -23.48 -8.73 17.93
C ASP A 89 -22.30 -8.10 18.68
N SER A 90 -21.72 -7.01 18.13
CA SER A 90 -20.53 -6.35 18.66
C SER A 90 -20.78 -4.92 19.16
N TYR A 91 -21.78 -4.21 18.64
CA TYR A 91 -22.01 -2.78 18.92
C TYR A 91 -23.45 -2.51 19.37
N SER A 92 -23.64 -1.68 20.39
CA SER A 92 -24.97 -1.36 20.93
C SER A 92 -25.72 -0.31 20.12
N ASN A 93 -25.00 0.57 19.42
CA ASN A 93 -25.56 1.78 18.78
C ASN A 93 -25.53 1.71 17.24
N ILE A 94 -25.34 0.51 16.67
CA ILE A 94 -25.25 0.31 15.23
C ILE A 94 -26.40 -0.60 14.77
N PRO A 95 -27.40 -0.03 14.07
CA PRO A 95 -28.46 -0.82 13.45
C PRO A 95 -27.90 -1.78 12.40
N ASN A 96 -28.46 -2.99 12.33
CA ASN A 96 -28.00 -4.03 11.40
C ASN A 96 -28.26 -3.67 9.91
N ASP A 97 -29.19 -2.77 9.64
CA ASP A 97 -29.61 -2.31 8.31
C ASP A 97 -29.01 -0.94 7.93
N ALA A 98 -28.16 -0.37 8.78
CA ALA A 98 -27.49 0.89 8.47
C ALA A 98 -26.53 0.71 7.27
N TRP A 99 -26.40 1.74 6.43
CA TRP A 99 -25.52 1.71 5.24
C TRP A 99 -24.04 1.47 5.58
N TYR A 100 -23.64 1.67 6.84
CA TYR A 100 -22.29 1.43 7.37
C TYR A 100 -22.18 0.13 8.19
N ALA A 101 -23.26 -0.62 8.42
CA ALA A 101 -23.26 -1.78 9.31
C ALA A 101 -22.18 -2.81 8.94
N ASP A 102 -22.09 -3.15 7.65
CA ASP A 102 -21.09 -4.10 7.13
C ASP A 102 -19.67 -3.64 7.39
N ALA A 103 -19.38 -2.33 7.26
CA ALA A 103 -18.05 -1.80 7.53
C ALA A 103 -17.66 -1.98 9.00
N PHE A 104 -18.59 -1.83 9.94
CA PHE A 104 -18.32 -2.08 11.36
C PHE A 104 -18.16 -3.56 11.69
N ILE A 105 -18.91 -4.45 11.03
CA ILE A 105 -18.72 -5.89 11.14
C ILE A 105 -17.31 -6.25 10.66
N ILE A 106 -16.90 -5.76 9.48
CA ILE A 106 -15.56 -5.98 8.94
C ILE A 106 -14.49 -5.46 9.91
N ALA A 107 -14.63 -4.21 10.35
CA ALA A 107 -13.70 -3.59 11.30
C ALA A 107 -13.55 -4.37 12.61
N HIS A 108 -14.63 -4.98 13.11
CA HIS A 108 -14.60 -5.80 14.31
C HIS A 108 -13.72 -7.05 14.11
N TYR A 109 -13.92 -7.78 13.01
CA TYR A 109 -13.14 -9.00 12.71
C TYR A 109 -11.70 -8.73 12.29
N HIS A 110 -11.37 -7.48 11.94
CA HIS A 110 -9.99 -7.00 11.74
C HIS A 110 -9.38 -6.36 12.98
N ASN A 111 -10.02 -6.49 14.16
CA ASN A 111 -9.52 -5.99 15.45
C ASN A 111 -9.17 -4.49 15.44
N LEU A 112 -10.01 -3.66 14.81
CA LEU A 112 -9.81 -2.20 14.82
C LEU A 112 -10.14 -1.54 16.18
N ASP A 113 -10.55 -2.31 17.18
CA ASP A 113 -10.83 -1.90 18.56
C ASP A 113 -11.78 -0.70 18.68
N ILE A 114 -12.85 -0.71 17.90
CA ILE A 114 -13.93 0.26 18.00
C ILE A 114 -14.74 -0.02 19.29
N PRO A 115 -15.03 0.99 20.13
CA PRO A 115 -15.84 0.80 21.33
C PRO A 115 -17.24 0.25 21.04
N LYS A 116 -17.74 -0.63 21.91
CA LYS A 116 -19.07 -1.25 21.76
C LYS A 116 -20.20 -0.21 21.70
N ASP A 117 -20.07 0.88 22.44
CA ASP A 117 -21.04 1.97 22.56
C ASP A 117 -20.73 3.17 21.66
N VAL A 118 -19.86 3.00 20.65
CA VAL A 118 -19.51 4.06 19.69
C VAL A 118 -20.74 4.75 19.13
N ASN A 119 -20.72 6.09 19.06
CA ASN A 119 -21.75 6.84 18.37
C ASN A 119 -21.36 7.00 16.89
N PRO A 120 -22.02 6.30 15.95
CA PRO A 120 -21.64 6.35 14.53
C PRO A 120 -21.78 7.73 13.89
N ASN A 121 -22.65 8.60 14.45
CA ASN A 121 -22.92 9.93 13.93
C ASN A 121 -22.03 11.02 14.56
N ALA A 122 -21.28 10.69 15.62
CA ALA A 122 -20.34 11.63 16.21
C ALA A 122 -19.18 11.91 15.25
N THR A 123 -18.60 13.11 15.37
CA THR A 123 -17.35 13.46 14.70
C THR A 123 -16.20 12.61 15.25
N ILE A 124 -15.27 12.24 14.38
CA ILE A 124 -14.06 11.50 14.79
C ILE A 124 -12.92 12.48 15.10
N THR A 125 -12.11 12.17 16.11
CA THR A 125 -10.88 12.92 16.37
C THR A 125 -9.73 12.42 15.51
N ARG A 126 -8.68 13.24 15.39
CA ARG A 126 -7.44 12.91 14.67
C ARG A 126 -6.78 11.65 15.19
N GLU A 127 -6.68 11.47 16.51
CA GLU A 127 -6.05 10.27 17.09
C GLU A 127 -6.89 9.01 16.84
N GLN A 128 -8.22 9.12 16.90
CA GLN A 128 -9.12 7.97 16.69
C GLN A 128 -9.02 7.48 15.25
N PHE A 129 -9.10 8.41 14.29
CA PHE A 129 -8.94 8.07 12.87
C PHE A 129 -7.55 7.50 12.58
N GLY A 130 -6.50 8.12 13.13
CA GLY A 130 -5.12 7.66 12.98
C GLY A 130 -4.90 6.24 13.51
N ASN A 131 -5.43 5.94 14.69
CA ASN A 131 -5.39 4.61 15.30
C ASN A 131 -6.11 3.57 14.42
N LEU A 132 -7.34 3.86 13.97
CA LEU A 132 -8.11 2.96 13.11
C LEU A 132 -7.39 2.70 11.78
N LEU A 133 -6.86 3.76 11.15
CA LEU A 133 -6.18 3.66 9.87
C LEU A 133 -4.90 2.84 9.96
N VAL A 134 -4.08 3.03 10.99
CA VAL A 134 -2.84 2.26 11.17
C VAL A 134 -3.14 0.81 11.47
N LYS A 135 -4.08 0.51 12.38
CA LYS A 135 -4.48 -0.87 12.66
C LYS A 135 -4.97 -1.57 11.40
N ALA A 136 -5.83 -0.89 10.63
CA ALA A 136 -6.35 -1.41 9.37
C ALA A 136 -5.22 -1.63 8.34
N LEU A 137 -4.30 -0.68 8.21
CA LEU A 137 -3.16 -0.80 7.31
C LEU A 137 -2.28 -2.00 7.68
N GLU A 138 -1.99 -2.20 8.96
CA GLU A 138 -1.14 -3.27 9.49
C GLU A 138 -1.76 -4.68 9.32
N THR A 139 -3.07 -4.78 9.09
CA THR A 139 -3.69 -6.05 8.66
C THR A 139 -3.23 -6.51 7.27
N LYS A 140 -2.71 -5.59 6.43
CA LYS A 140 -2.26 -5.87 5.07
C LYS A 140 -0.84 -6.38 4.97
N GLY A 141 -0.07 -6.33 6.06
CA GLY A 141 1.29 -6.84 6.07
C GLY A 141 2.14 -6.23 7.17
N GLN A 142 3.37 -6.73 7.26
CA GLN A 142 4.38 -6.19 8.15
C GLN A 142 5.18 -5.12 7.43
N PHE A 143 5.20 -3.91 7.99
CA PHE A 143 5.96 -2.79 7.44
C PHE A 143 7.20 -2.54 8.30
N PRO A 144 8.41 -2.88 7.82
CA PRO A 144 9.62 -2.68 8.60
C PRO A 144 9.83 -1.18 8.86
N LEU A 145 9.96 -0.83 10.13
CA LEU A 145 10.22 0.53 10.59
C LEU A 145 11.61 0.60 11.20
N VAL A 146 12.36 1.65 10.86
CA VAL A 146 13.51 2.04 11.67
C VAL A 146 12.97 2.50 13.01
N LYS A 147 13.53 1.99 14.11
CA LYS A 147 13.18 2.40 15.48
C LYS A 147 13.61 3.85 15.71
N MET A 148 12.83 4.78 15.20
CA MET A 148 12.95 6.22 15.37
C MET A 148 11.76 6.69 16.19
N PHE A 149 12.02 7.51 17.20
CA PHE A 149 10.98 8.15 17.98
C PHE A 149 10.81 9.58 17.47
N ILE A 150 9.58 9.95 17.08
CA ILE A 150 9.26 11.32 16.68
C ILE A 150 8.71 12.03 17.91
N GLN A 151 9.36 13.10 18.35
CA GLN A 151 8.85 13.89 19.46
C GLN A 151 7.55 14.61 19.05
N ILE A 152 6.47 14.35 19.79
CA ILE A 152 5.18 15.02 19.65
C ILE A 152 5.02 15.93 20.87
N GLN A 153 4.85 17.24 20.66
CA GLN A 153 4.87 18.20 21.77
C GLN A 153 3.64 18.11 22.67
N ASP A 154 2.48 17.76 22.10
CA ASP A 154 1.21 17.54 22.78
C ASP A 154 0.91 16.05 23.01
N GLU A 155 1.96 15.23 23.20
CA GLU A 155 1.82 13.79 23.44
C GLU A 155 1.03 13.48 24.72
N ASP A 156 1.02 14.37 25.70
CA ASP A 156 0.25 14.23 26.95
C ASP A 156 -1.27 14.27 26.72
N GLN A 157 -1.71 14.83 25.59
CA GLN A 157 -3.12 14.82 25.19
C GLN A 157 -3.52 13.52 24.47
N LEU A 158 -2.56 12.68 24.05
CA LEU A 158 -2.88 11.41 23.40
C LEU A 158 -3.51 10.43 24.38
N THR A 159 -4.50 9.69 23.90
CA THR A 159 -4.93 8.48 24.58
C THR A 159 -3.76 7.50 24.61
N VAL A 160 -3.41 6.98 25.80
CA VAL A 160 -2.21 6.15 26.03
C VAL A 160 -2.11 5.00 25.04
N ASP A 161 -3.21 4.27 24.81
CA ASP A 161 -3.25 3.12 23.90
C ASP A 161 -3.01 3.49 22.43
N TYR A 162 -3.18 4.77 22.07
CA TYR A 162 -3.00 5.24 20.69
C TYR A 162 -1.58 5.73 20.41
N GLN A 163 -0.76 6.02 21.43
CA GLN A 163 0.59 6.58 21.27
C GLN A 163 1.42 5.78 20.25
N GLY A 164 1.43 4.45 20.37
CA GLY A 164 2.16 3.57 19.45
C GLY A 164 1.65 3.67 18.00
N THR A 165 0.33 3.72 17.79
CA THR A 165 -0.23 3.88 16.44
C THR A 165 0.02 5.25 15.85
N ILE A 166 -0.01 6.32 16.65
CA ILE A 166 0.25 7.68 16.16
C ILE A 166 1.73 7.87 15.80
N GLN A 167 2.65 7.30 16.58
CA GLN A 167 4.06 7.24 16.18
C GLN A 167 4.23 6.54 14.81
N ARG A 168 3.58 5.40 14.60
CA ARG A 168 3.65 4.68 13.32
C ARG A 168 2.99 5.43 12.18
N LEU A 169 1.87 6.11 12.43
CA LEU A 169 1.20 6.98 11.46
C LEU A 169 2.18 8.05 10.91
N LEU A 170 2.98 8.65 11.79
CA LEU A 170 4.00 9.64 11.43
C LEU A 170 5.21 8.99 10.72
N LEU A 171 5.70 7.84 11.22
CA LEU A 171 6.82 7.12 10.61
C LEU A 171 6.50 6.58 9.21
N TYR A 172 5.26 6.16 8.98
CA TYR A 172 4.72 5.79 7.67
C TYR A 172 4.51 7.00 6.76
N LYS A 173 4.72 8.22 7.26
CA LYS A 173 4.54 9.48 6.53
C LYS A 173 3.12 9.64 5.98
N ILE A 174 2.14 9.09 6.71
CA ILE A 174 0.72 9.22 6.36
C ILE A 174 0.24 10.63 6.66
N THR A 175 0.77 11.22 7.74
CA THR A 175 0.56 12.60 8.15
C THR A 175 1.85 13.17 8.75
N THR A 176 1.84 14.47 9.05
CA THR A 176 2.94 15.18 9.72
C THR A 176 2.40 15.94 10.92
N LEU A 177 3.32 16.33 11.80
CA LEU A 177 3.05 17.33 12.83
C LEU A 177 2.91 18.71 12.19
N ASP A 178 2.33 19.66 12.92
CA ASP A 178 2.29 21.05 12.50
C ASP A 178 3.66 21.75 12.66
N GLY A 179 3.71 23.06 12.37
CA GLY A 179 4.94 23.84 12.48
C GLY A 179 5.52 23.95 13.90
N ASP A 180 4.68 23.72 14.92
CA ASP A 180 5.06 23.76 16.33
C ASP A 180 5.39 22.36 16.89
N GLY A 181 5.26 21.31 16.08
CA GLY A 181 5.50 19.93 16.49
C GLY A 181 4.33 19.27 17.22
N ASN A 182 3.10 19.80 17.08
CA ASN A 182 1.89 19.24 17.67
C ASN A 182 1.15 18.33 16.68
N PHE A 183 0.46 17.32 17.21
CA PHE A 183 -0.40 16.41 16.45
C PHE A 183 -1.88 16.82 16.48
N HIS A 184 -2.31 17.50 17.55
CA HIS A 184 -3.70 17.88 17.86
C HIS A 184 -4.64 16.68 18.04
N PRO A 185 -4.37 15.75 18.98
CA PRO A 185 -5.03 14.46 19.03
C PRO A 185 -6.56 14.53 19.19
N LYS A 186 -7.05 15.52 19.95
CA LYS A 186 -8.49 15.69 20.24
C LYS A 186 -9.24 16.53 19.22
N SER A 187 -8.54 17.16 18.27
CA SER A 187 -9.19 17.97 17.24
C SER A 187 -10.01 17.09 16.30
N GLU A 188 -11.18 17.58 15.90
CA GLU A 188 -12.06 16.89 14.97
C GLU A 188 -11.48 16.89 13.55
N LEU A 189 -11.46 15.72 12.92
CA LEU A 189 -10.92 15.53 11.58
C LEU A 189 -11.92 15.99 10.51
N THR A 190 -11.42 16.66 9.48
CA THR A 190 -12.22 17.01 8.31
C THR A 190 -12.25 15.86 7.28
N ARG A 191 -13.26 15.87 6.42
CA ARG A 191 -13.42 14.87 5.35
C ARG A 191 -12.24 14.87 4.37
N GLY A 192 -11.71 16.05 4.05
CA GLY A 192 -10.54 16.23 3.19
C GLY A 192 -9.24 15.73 3.82
N GLU A 193 -9.04 15.94 5.12
CA GLU A 193 -7.90 15.37 5.85
C GLU A 193 -7.98 13.84 5.91
N ALA A 194 -9.15 13.29 6.23
CA ALA A 194 -9.37 11.84 6.25
C ALA A 194 -9.07 11.19 4.89
N ALA A 195 -9.56 11.79 3.81
CA ALA A 195 -9.26 11.34 2.44
C ALA A 195 -7.76 11.42 2.13
N THR A 196 -7.10 12.51 2.51
CA THR A 196 -5.65 12.68 2.33
C THR A 196 -4.85 11.60 3.08
N TRP A 197 -5.18 11.35 4.35
CA TRP A 197 -4.49 10.34 5.16
C TRP A 197 -4.70 8.93 4.59
N LEU A 198 -5.92 8.58 4.22
CA LEU A 198 -6.19 7.29 3.59
C LEU A 198 -5.44 7.13 2.26
N TYR A 199 -5.45 8.17 1.42
CA TYR A 199 -4.68 8.16 0.16
C TYR A 199 -3.18 7.94 0.40
N ASN A 200 -2.61 8.61 1.39
CA ASN A 200 -1.20 8.43 1.75
C ASN A 200 -0.92 7.01 2.26
N ALA A 201 -1.82 6.44 3.07
CA ALA A 201 -1.71 5.06 3.53
C ALA A 201 -1.77 4.05 2.37
N ILE A 202 -2.67 4.25 1.42
CA ILE A 202 -2.77 3.43 0.21
C ILE A 202 -1.50 3.55 -0.64
N ARG A 203 -0.98 4.76 -0.85
CA ARG A 203 0.29 4.96 -1.56
C ARG A 203 1.46 4.32 -0.85
N MET A 204 1.49 4.39 0.47
CA MET A 204 2.49 3.71 1.27
C MET A 204 2.40 2.20 1.02
N LEU A 205 1.21 1.60 1.10
CA LEU A 205 1.00 0.18 0.80
C LEU A 205 1.45 -0.16 -0.62
N GLU A 206 1.02 0.61 -1.62
CA GLU A 206 1.39 0.42 -3.01
C GLU A 206 2.90 0.52 -3.21
N THR A 207 3.59 1.49 -2.60
CA THR A 207 5.06 1.59 -2.72
C THR A 207 5.82 0.48 -2.00
N HIS A 208 5.23 -0.13 -0.96
CA HIS A 208 5.80 -1.31 -0.29
C HIS A 208 5.50 -2.61 -1.04
N VAL A 209 4.36 -2.71 -1.73
CA VAL A 209 4.00 -3.83 -2.62
C VAL A 209 4.70 -3.70 -3.99
N GLN A 210 4.93 -2.47 -4.46
CA GLN A 210 5.66 -2.08 -5.68
C GLN A 210 7.16 -1.91 -5.45
N LYS A 211 7.67 -2.26 -4.27
CA LYS A 211 8.97 -2.91 -4.25
C LYS A 211 8.68 -4.38 -4.51
N PRO A 212 8.70 -4.86 -5.78
CA PRO A 212 9.11 -6.24 -5.98
C PRO A 212 10.35 -6.45 -5.09
N PRO A 213 10.58 -7.66 -4.52
CA PRO A 213 11.95 -7.99 -4.11
C PRO A 213 12.81 -7.50 -5.26
N GLN A 214 13.75 -6.58 -4.99
CA GLN A 214 14.68 -6.19 -6.04
C GLN A 214 15.12 -7.53 -6.61
N VAL A 215 14.81 -7.79 -7.87
CA VAL A 215 15.43 -8.91 -8.56
C VAL A 215 16.86 -8.43 -8.63
N GLU A 216 17.59 -8.66 -7.54
CA GLU A 216 18.98 -8.33 -7.45
C GLU A 216 19.58 -9.17 -8.55
N GLU A 217 20.02 -8.49 -9.60
CA GLU A 217 20.45 -9.12 -10.81
C GLU A 217 21.68 -9.95 -10.48
N VAL A 218 21.50 -11.26 -10.37
CA VAL A 218 22.61 -12.19 -10.20
C VAL A 218 23.26 -12.34 -11.56
N THR A 219 24.49 -11.85 -11.65
CA THR A 219 25.31 -12.00 -12.85
C THR A 219 25.83 -13.43 -12.92
N VAL A 220 25.73 -14.04 -14.11
CA VAL A 220 26.28 -15.37 -14.41
C VAL A 220 27.51 -15.18 -15.28
N SER A 221 28.69 -15.55 -14.77
CA SER A 221 29.90 -15.66 -15.60
C SER A 221 30.27 -17.12 -15.80
N VAL A 222 30.67 -17.46 -17.03
CA VAL A 222 31.08 -18.81 -17.42
C VAL A 222 32.52 -18.73 -17.94
N GLU A 223 33.43 -19.38 -17.23
CA GLU A 223 34.85 -19.43 -17.55
C GLU A 223 35.23 -20.86 -17.95
N LYS A 224 35.91 -21.03 -19.08
CA LYS A 224 36.40 -22.34 -19.51
C LYS A 224 37.52 -22.79 -18.57
N VAL A 225 37.39 -23.97 -17.95
CA VAL A 225 38.45 -24.58 -17.13
C VAL A 225 39.28 -25.53 -17.99
N ASN A 226 38.61 -26.40 -18.75
CA ASN A 226 39.22 -27.30 -19.74
C ASN A 226 38.20 -27.61 -20.85
N ASP A 227 38.50 -28.57 -21.74
CA ASP A 227 37.64 -28.88 -22.89
C ASP A 227 36.27 -29.47 -22.50
N ASP A 228 36.15 -30.10 -21.33
CA ASP A 228 34.94 -30.80 -20.90
C ASP A 228 34.14 -30.05 -19.82
N VAL A 229 34.74 -29.05 -19.16
CA VAL A 229 34.21 -28.40 -17.96
C VAL A 229 34.35 -26.87 -18.02
N ASN A 230 33.26 -26.19 -17.70
CA ASN A 230 33.19 -24.76 -17.43
C ASN A 230 32.99 -24.52 -15.93
N LYS A 231 33.62 -23.47 -15.40
CA LYS A 231 33.32 -22.89 -14.09
C LYS A 231 32.23 -21.84 -14.26
N VAL A 232 31.20 -21.92 -13.43
CA VAL A 232 30.08 -20.99 -13.40
C VAL A 232 30.16 -20.21 -12.09
N THR A 233 30.18 -18.88 -12.18
CA THR A 233 30.11 -18.01 -11.01
C THR A 233 28.81 -17.23 -11.04
N LEU A 234 28.05 -17.31 -9.95
CA LEU A 234 26.91 -16.45 -9.68
C LEU A 234 27.37 -15.34 -8.75
N SER A 235 27.34 -14.08 -9.20
CA SER A 235 27.69 -12.93 -8.36
C SER A 235 26.47 -12.05 -8.13
N ARG A 236 26.19 -11.80 -6.84
CA ARG A 236 25.20 -10.85 -6.32
C ARG A 236 25.80 -9.42 -6.22
N GLY A 237 27.01 -9.23 -6.75
CA GLY A 237 27.76 -7.98 -6.69
C GLY A 237 28.35 -7.67 -5.31
N VAL A 238 28.90 -6.46 -5.18
CA VAL A 238 29.51 -6.00 -3.93
C VAL A 238 28.44 -5.52 -2.96
N LYS A 239 28.51 -6.00 -1.71
CA LYS A 239 27.54 -5.76 -0.63
C LYS A 239 28.19 -5.06 0.57
N PRO A 240 27.42 -4.27 1.35
CA PRO A 240 27.97 -3.46 2.46
C PRO A 240 28.61 -4.24 3.62
N ASN A 241 28.31 -5.53 3.75
CA ASN A 241 28.79 -6.40 4.82
C ASN A 241 28.70 -7.88 4.42
N PRO A 242 29.40 -8.80 5.11
CA PRO A 242 29.42 -10.24 4.76
C PRO A 242 28.14 -11.00 5.14
N GLY A 243 27.10 -10.34 5.68
CA GLY A 243 25.82 -10.96 5.98
C GLY A 243 24.96 -11.23 4.74
N TYR A 244 25.27 -10.57 3.62
CA TYR A 244 24.64 -10.85 2.34
C TYR A 244 25.30 -12.08 1.70
N GLY A 245 24.50 -13.10 1.41
CA GLY A 245 24.96 -14.34 0.80
C GLY A 245 24.24 -14.66 -0.51
N ILE A 246 24.86 -15.55 -1.29
CA ILE A 246 24.26 -16.28 -2.40
C ILE A 246 24.73 -17.73 -2.28
N ASN A 247 23.80 -18.68 -2.42
CA ASN A 247 24.09 -20.11 -2.36
C ASN A 247 23.55 -20.79 -3.60
N ILE A 248 24.30 -21.73 -4.17
CA ILE A 248 23.80 -22.61 -5.22
C ILE A 248 23.11 -23.80 -4.54
N ASP A 249 21.80 -23.91 -4.71
CA ASP A 249 20.98 -24.93 -4.05
C ASP A 249 20.96 -26.23 -4.86
N SER A 250 20.88 -26.12 -6.19
CA SER A 250 20.86 -27.29 -7.08
C SER A 250 21.21 -26.93 -8.52
N ILE A 251 21.52 -27.96 -9.33
CA ILE A 251 21.69 -27.84 -10.78
C ILE A 251 20.75 -28.83 -11.44
N GLN A 252 19.89 -28.35 -12.34
CA GLN A 252 18.96 -29.17 -13.10
C GLN A 252 19.39 -29.20 -14.57
N PHE A 253 19.59 -30.39 -15.12
CA PHE A 253 19.96 -30.58 -16.51
C PHE A 253 18.71 -30.89 -17.33
N GLU A 254 18.39 -30.03 -18.29
CA GLU A 254 17.19 -30.17 -19.09
C GLU A 254 17.45 -30.89 -20.43
N PRO A 255 16.44 -31.63 -20.95
CA PRO A 255 16.46 -32.15 -22.31
C PRO A 255 16.46 -30.99 -23.32
N GLY A 256 17.67 -30.57 -23.73
CA GLY A 256 17.87 -29.37 -24.54
C GLY A 256 19.26 -28.74 -24.40
N GLY A 257 20.16 -29.36 -23.62
CA GLY A 257 21.52 -28.86 -23.43
C GLY A 257 21.57 -27.63 -22.51
N GLN A 258 20.58 -27.46 -21.63
CA GLN A 258 20.58 -26.40 -20.62
C GLN A 258 20.89 -26.96 -19.23
N ALA A 259 21.69 -26.21 -18.47
CA ALA A 259 21.92 -26.45 -17.04
C ALA A 259 21.36 -25.26 -16.26
N ILE A 260 20.26 -25.48 -15.55
CA ILE A 260 19.61 -24.50 -14.69
C ILE A 260 20.24 -24.58 -13.29
N VAL A 261 21.04 -23.58 -12.94
CA VAL A 261 21.63 -23.41 -11.62
C VAL A 261 20.64 -22.66 -10.75
N LYS A 262 20.00 -23.37 -9.82
CA LYS A 262 19.07 -22.78 -8.87
C LYS A 262 19.81 -22.26 -7.65
N TYR A 263 19.48 -21.05 -7.24
CA TYR A 263 20.18 -20.37 -6.15
C TYR A 263 19.23 -19.69 -5.17
N SER A 264 19.73 -19.48 -3.94
CA SER A 264 19.05 -18.74 -2.89
C SER A 264 19.91 -17.55 -2.45
N LEU A 265 19.23 -16.46 -2.07
CA LEU A 265 19.86 -15.27 -1.53
C LEU A 265 19.66 -15.24 -0.02
N THR A 266 20.68 -14.84 0.73
CA THR A 266 20.63 -14.72 2.19
C THR A 266 20.80 -13.27 2.60
N GLU A 267 19.93 -12.76 3.48
CA GLU A 267 20.04 -11.43 4.07
C GLU A 267 20.79 -11.47 5.41
N PRO A 268 21.46 -10.36 5.81
CA PRO A 268 22.04 -10.23 7.14
C PRO A 268 20.97 -10.41 8.24
N GLN A 269 21.27 -11.21 9.26
CA GLN A 269 20.38 -11.42 10.39
C GLN A 269 20.36 -10.17 11.29
N PRO A 270 19.20 -9.61 11.65
CA PRO A 270 19.11 -8.36 12.41
C PRO A 270 19.88 -8.36 13.75
N ASP A 271 19.99 -9.52 14.41
CA ASP A 271 20.61 -9.65 15.74
C ASP A 271 22.10 -10.05 15.69
N LYS A 272 22.71 -10.07 14.50
CA LYS A 272 24.14 -10.39 14.33
C LYS A 272 24.95 -9.13 14.03
N MET A 273 26.11 -9.02 14.68
CA MET A 273 27.09 -7.99 14.34
C MET A 273 27.87 -8.40 13.09
N TYR A 274 27.84 -7.55 12.07
CA TYR A 274 28.61 -7.72 10.83
C TYR A 274 29.69 -6.64 10.72
N ALA A 275 30.86 -7.02 10.22
CA ALA A 275 31.91 -6.07 9.88
C ALA A 275 31.45 -5.14 8.75
N GLN A 276 31.71 -3.84 8.86
CA GLN A 276 31.37 -2.83 7.85
C GLN A 276 32.42 -2.82 6.73
N VAL A 277 32.44 -3.88 5.94
CA VAL A 277 33.37 -4.05 4.82
C VAL A 277 32.61 -4.46 3.57
N MET A 278 32.96 -3.83 2.45
CA MET A 278 32.42 -4.16 1.15
C MET A 278 32.87 -5.57 0.76
N THR A 279 31.93 -6.50 0.56
CA THR A 279 32.21 -7.91 0.24
C THR A 279 31.44 -8.34 -0.98
N GLU A 280 32.09 -9.05 -1.89
CA GLU A 280 31.41 -9.62 -3.05
C GLU A 280 30.71 -10.93 -2.65
N ALA A 281 29.39 -10.93 -2.74
CA ALA A 281 28.60 -12.13 -2.48
C ALA A 281 28.53 -12.97 -3.76
N LYS A 282 29.28 -14.08 -3.80
CA LYS A 282 29.32 -14.98 -4.96
C LYS A 282 29.32 -16.46 -4.56
N ALA A 283 28.81 -17.29 -5.47
CA ALA A 283 28.84 -18.74 -5.38
C ALA A 283 29.32 -19.33 -6.71
N GLU A 284 30.00 -20.46 -6.64
CA GLU A 284 30.65 -21.07 -7.80
C GLU A 284 30.27 -22.53 -7.92
N THR A 285 30.11 -23.01 -9.16
CA THR A 285 29.93 -24.42 -9.47
C THR A 285 30.57 -24.78 -10.79
N TYR A 286 30.57 -26.07 -11.14
CA TYR A 286 31.16 -26.60 -12.36
C TYR A 286 30.11 -27.34 -13.17
N VAL A 287 30.05 -27.02 -14.46
CA VAL A 287 29.09 -27.59 -15.41
C VAL A 287 29.85 -28.06 -16.64
N SER A 288 29.44 -29.18 -17.24
CA SER A 288 30.08 -29.64 -18.47
C SER A 288 29.97 -28.58 -19.58
N SER A 289 31.03 -28.43 -20.36
CA SER A 289 31.14 -27.46 -21.48
C SER A 289 30.06 -27.62 -22.55
N LYS A 290 29.36 -28.77 -22.57
CA LYS A 290 28.27 -29.11 -23.47
C LYS A 290 26.94 -28.42 -23.13
N TYR A 291 26.80 -27.84 -21.93
CA TYR A 291 25.56 -27.21 -21.49
C TYR A 291 25.64 -25.68 -21.53
N VAL A 292 24.55 -25.06 -21.95
CA VAL A 292 24.29 -23.62 -21.80
C VAL A 292 23.73 -23.38 -20.40
N VAL A 293 24.38 -22.51 -19.65
CA VAL A 293 24.04 -22.26 -18.25
C VAL A 293 22.99 -21.16 -18.14
N LYS A 294 21.98 -21.40 -17.29
CA LYS A 294 21.02 -20.38 -16.84
C LYS A 294 20.95 -20.40 -15.32
N ALA A 295 20.67 -19.24 -14.71
CA ALA A 295 20.49 -19.13 -13.27
C ALA A 295 19.04 -18.76 -12.95
N GLU A 296 18.46 -19.42 -11.96
CA GLU A 296 17.08 -19.18 -11.52
C GLU A 296 17.02 -19.12 -9.99
N VAL A 297 16.16 -18.26 -9.45
CA VAL A 297 15.92 -18.21 -8.01
C VAL A 297 15.16 -19.48 -7.61
N SER A 298 15.64 -20.19 -6.59
CA SER A 298 14.87 -21.24 -5.94
C SER A 298 13.61 -20.64 -5.34
N GLY A 299 12.43 -21.03 -5.84
CA GLY A 299 11.15 -20.51 -5.35
C GLY A 299 11.06 -20.58 -3.82
N THR A 300 10.61 -19.48 -3.21
CA THR A 300 10.35 -19.36 -1.78
C THR A 300 9.40 -20.48 -1.35
N LYS A 301 9.83 -21.31 -0.40
CA LYS A 301 8.91 -22.16 0.37
C LYS A 301 8.14 -21.31 1.37
#